data_AF-A0A133U8E7-F1
#
_entry.id   AF-A0A133U8E7-F1
#
_cell.length_a   1.000
_cell.length_b   1.000
_cell.length_c   1.000
_cell.angle_alpha   90.00
_cell.angle_beta   90.00
_cell.angle_gamma   90.00
#
_symmetry.space_group_name_H-M   'P 1'
#
loop_
_entity.id
_entity.type
_entity.pdbx_description
1 polymer ?
#
loop_
_entity_poly.entity_id
_entity_poly.type
_entity_poly.pdbx_seq_one_letter_code
_entity_poly.pdbx_strand_id
1 'polypeptide(L)' 'MDEKESMLKKGKKSGRTRFLVLDDKEQTWFIVEADSIEGAADKAREDGREPHYVVEERLATRV' A
#
# COMPACT_ATOMS: atom_id res chain seq x y z
N MET A 1 16.95 9.27 33.39
CA MET A 1 16.32 7.93 33.16
C MET A 1 15.10 8.24 32.33
N ASP A 2 15.35 8.38 31.04
CA ASP A 2 14.49 9.06 30.08
C ASP A 2 13.71 7.99 29.34
N GLU A 3 12.68 7.47 30.02
CA GLU A 3 11.91 6.29 29.60
C GLU A 3 10.44 6.68 29.38
N LYS A 4 10.19 7.79 28.68
CA LYS A 4 8.84 8.35 28.50
C LYS A 4 8.47 8.71 27.06
N GLU A 5 9.17 8.17 26.06
CA GLU A 5 8.71 8.22 24.66
C GLU A 5 8.10 6.89 24.17
N SER A 6 7.75 5.98 25.09
CA SER A 6 7.02 4.74 24.79
C SER A 6 5.50 4.91 24.65
N MET A 7 5.03 6.06 24.16
CA MET A 7 3.59 6.32 23.96
C MET A 7 3.27 6.99 22.63
N LEU A 8 3.74 6.44 21.52
CA LEU A 8 3.14 6.68 20.21
C LEU A 8 2.81 5.36 19.54
N LYS A 9 1.52 5.23 19.19
CA LYS A 9 0.90 4.19 18.34
C LYS A 9 0.60 2.83 19.00
N LYS A 10 -0.19 2.85 20.08
CA LYS A 10 -1.32 1.90 20.19
C LYS A 10 -2.47 2.38 19.29
N GLY A 11 -2.20 2.49 17.99
CA GLY A 11 -3.24 2.63 16.97
C GLY A 11 -3.66 1.22 16.58
N LYS A 12 -4.94 0.89 16.74
CA LYS A 12 -5.72 -0.13 16.01
C LYS A 12 -4.90 -1.06 15.09
N LYS A 13 -5.13 -2.37 15.18
CA LYS A 13 -5.08 -3.25 13.99
C LYS A 13 -6.11 -2.72 12.97
N SER A 14 -5.81 -1.61 12.31
CA SER A 14 -6.53 -1.11 11.15
C SER A 14 -6.17 -2.10 10.07
N GLY A 15 -7.12 -2.91 9.62
CA GLY A 15 -6.86 -3.87 8.54
C GLY A 15 -6.22 -3.12 7.39
N ARG A 16 -5.00 -3.50 7.00
CA ARG A 16 -4.30 -2.85 5.88
C ARG A 16 -5.22 -2.89 4.66
N THR A 17 -5.37 -1.76 3.98
CA THR A 17 -6.17 -1.69 2.77
C THR A 17 -5.40 -2.36 1.65
N ARG A 18 -6.12 -3.10 0.80
CA ARG A 18 -5.56 -3.73 -0.39
C ARG A 18 -5.74 -2.81 -1.58
N PHE A 19 -4.65 -2.61 -2.30
CA PHE A 19 -4.60 -1.80 -3.51
C PHE A 19 -4.22 -2.67 -4.69
N LEU A 20 -4.94 -2.53 -5.80
CA LEU A 20 -4.56 -3.05 -7.10
C LEU A 20 -3.61 -2.03 -7.75
N VAL A 21 -2.43 -2.48 -8.14
CA VAL A 21 -1.41 -1.64 -8.79
C VAL A 21 -1.11 -2.22 -10.16
N LEU A 22 -1.13 -1.38 -11.20
CA LEU A 22 -0.64 -1.71 -12.53
C LEU A 22 0.83 -1.32 -12.64
N ASP A 23 1.68 -2.29 -12.98
CA ASP A 23 3.09 -2.06 -13.33
C ASP A 23 3.18 -1.86 -14.84
N ASP A 24 3.73 -0.72 -15.26
CA ASP A 24 3.83 -0.37 -16.68
C ASP A 24 4.86 -1.24 -17.41
N LYS A 25 5.90 -1.65 -16.68
CA LYS A 25 7.06 -2.37 -17.21
C LYS A 25 6.69 -3.77 -17.70
N GLU A 26 5.93 -4.51 -16.90
CA GLU A 26 5.45 -5.87 -17.18
C GLU A 26 4.01 -5.86 -17.70
N GLN A 27 3.31 -4.71 -17.64
CA GLN A 27 1.87 -4.57 -17.93
C GLN A 27 1.02 -5.57 -17.12
N THR A 28 1.38 -5.76 -15.85
CA THR A 28 0.68 -6.69 -14.94
C THR A 28 0.05 -5.98 -13.74
N TRP A 29 -1.05 -6.55 -13.25
CA TRP A 29 -1.73 -6.09 -12.05
C TRP A 29 -1.32 -6.92 -10.83
N PHE A 30 -1.11 -6.27 -9.69
CA PHE A 30 -0.75 -6.92 -8.42
C PHE A 30 -1.42 -6.25 -7.24
N ILE A 31 -1.54 -7.00 -6.15
CA ILE A 31 -2.15 -6.54 -4.91
C ILE A 31 -1.05 -6.11 -3.94
N VAL A 32 -1.16 -4.90 -3.40
CA VAL A 32 -0.27 -4.35 -2.37
C VAL A 32 -1.10 -3.99 -1.14
N GLU A 33 -0.65 -4.40 0.04
CA GLU A 33 -1.25 -4.00 1.32
C GLU A 33 -0.55 -2.77 1.89
N ALA A 34 -1.28 -1.67 2.05
CA ALA A 34 -0.76 -0.42 2.57
C ALA A 34 -1.79 0.35 3.39
N ASP A 35 -1.33 1.40 4.07
CA ASP A 35 -2.20 2.32 4.82
C ASP A 35 -2.80 3.43 3.94
N SER A 36 -2.25 3.64 2.73
CA SER A 36 -2.67 4.67 1.78
C SER A 36 -2.29 4.32 0.33
N ILE A 37 -2.88 5.01 -0.65
CA ILE A 37 -2.55 4.89 -2.09
C ILE A 37 -1.06 5.19 -2.33
N GLU A 38 -0.55 6.28 -1.75
CA GLU A 38 0.87 6.66 -1.86
C GLU A 38 1.77 5.55 -1.29
N GLY A 39 1.43 5.01 -0.11
CA GLY A 39 2.19 3.92 0.49
C GLY A 39 2.16 2.63 -0.33
N ALA A 40 1.12 2.38 -1.10
CA ALA A 40 1.08 1.25 -2.04
C ALA A 40 1.99 1.48 -3.25
N ALA A 41 2.02 2.71 -3.78
CA ALA A 41 2.90 3.09 -4.88
C ALA A 41 4.38 3.04 -4.47
N ASP A 42 4.73 3.57 -3.30
CA ASP A 42 6.11 3.54 -2.80
C ASP A 42 6.60 2.11 -2.57
N LYS A 43 5.79 1.25 -1.94
CA LYS A 43 6.13 -0.17 -1.82
C LYS A 43 6.37 -0.85 -3.17
N ALA A 44 5.50 -0.60 -4.15
CA ALA A 44 5.68 -1.15 -5.49
C ALA A 44 7.03 -0.71 -6.11
N ARG A 45 7.44 0.55 -5.92
CA ARG A 45 8.74 1.06 -6.37
C ARG A 45 9.90 0.42 -5.62
N GLU A 46 9.77 0.23 -4.31
CA GLU A 46 10.76 -0.47 -3.48
C GLU A 46 10.95 -1.93 -3.93
N ASP A 47 9.88 -2.59 -4.40
CA ASP A 47 9.88 -3.92 -5.02
C ASP A 47 10.41 -3.92 -6.47
N GLY A 48 10.87 -2.79 -7.01
CA GLY A 48 11.46 -2.67 -8.35
C GLY A 48 10.45 -2.58 -9.50
N ARG A 49 9.19 -2.26 -9.18
CA ARG A 49 8.09 -2.06 -10.14
C ARG A 49 7.93 -0.57 -10.47
N GLU A 50 7.29 -0.30 -11.58
CA GLU A 50 6.92 1.03 -12.07
C GLU A 50 5.40 1.21 -12.00
N PRO A 51 4.85 1.63 -10.84
CA PRO A 51 3.42 1.78 -10.67
C PRO A 51 2.86 2.92 -11.55
N HIS A 52 1.96 2.58 -12.48
CA HIS A 52 1.29 3.53 -13.35
C HIS A 52 -0.13 3.87 -12.87
N TYR A 53 -0.87 2.86 -12.38
CA TYR A 53 -2.16 3.05 -11.73
C TYR A 53 -2.19 2.36 -10.38
N VAL A 54 -2.85 3.00 -9.41
CA VAL A 54 -3.11 2.45 -8.08
C VAL A 54 -4.57 2.73 -7.73
N VAL A 55 -5.30 1.68 -7.36
CA VAL A 55 -6.72 1.78 -6.96
C VAL A 55 -6.99 0.87 -5.78
N GLU A 56 -7.86 1.28 -4.85
CA GLU A 56 -8.32 0.38 -3.79
C GLU A 56 -9.06 -0.81 -4.40
N GLU A 57 -8.71 -2.04 -3.99
CA GLU A 57 -9.29 -3.28 -4.53
C GLU A 57 -10.82 -3.28 -4.42
N ARG A 58 -11.36 -2.69 -3.34
CA ARG A 58 -12.80 -2.59 -3.09
C ARG A 58 -13.56 -1.69 -4.09
N LEU A 59 -12.86 -0.80 -4.77
CA LEU A 59 -13.44 0.10 -5.77
C LEU A 59 -13.29 -0.46 -7.19
N ALA A 60 -12.47 -1.49 -7.38
CA ALA A 60 -12.27 -2.13 -8.67
C ALA A 60 -13.45 -3.07 -8.99
N THR A 61 -13.94 -3.00 -10.23
CA THR A 61 -14.90 -3.98 -10.76
C THR A 61 -14.18 -4.86 -11.77
N ARG A 62 -14.25 -6.17 -11.57
CA ARG A 62 -13.78 -7.14 -12.55
C ARG A 62 -14.84 -7.27 -13.64
N VAL A 63 -14.46 -6.99 -14.88
CA VAL A 63 -15.29 -7.16 -16.09
C VAL A 63 -14.96 -8.46 -16.80
#